data_AF-A0A3C0S5W5-F1
#
_entry.id   AF-A0A3C0S5W5-F1
#
_cell.length_a   1.000
_cell.length_b   1.000
_cell.length_c   1.000
_cell.angle_alpha   90.00
_cell.angle_beta   90.00
_cell.angle_gamma   90.00
#
_symmetry.space_group_name_H-M   'P 1'
#
loop_
_entity.id
_entity.type
_entity.pdbx_description
1 polymer ?
#
loop_
_entity_poly.entity_id
_entity_poly.type
_entity_poly.pdbx_seq_one_letter_code
_entity_poly.pdbx_strand_id
1 'polypeptide(L)'
;RCTGIEKLQSDHQLIILDDAYQHRKLSPLFNILLFDFLSFGSPMFVFPTGNFRDLLIEAKRAQIITITKCPIDLSNPDKKRIEHKIRRYNKNALITFSHINYFQAIDSVGNTIDFNDSDVILVTGIAKPQPLVDYIKKKANLVKHLSFGDHHTFSESDIEQITKSYRSLASSNKMLLTTEKDFQRLKPFQQQLAAIDLAYLPIGLQFHDPIHKELFLKTIHNAVAQSVNQP
;
A
#
# COMPACT_ATOMS: atom_id res chain seq x y z
N ARG A 1 13.15 -15.78 -8.84
CA ARG A 1 13.80 -14.45 -8.73
C ARG A 1 15.25 -14.51 -9.19
N CYS A 2 16.11 -15.41 -8.69
CA CYS A 2 17.52 -15.54 -9.13
C CYS A 2 17.69 -15.57 -10.65
N THR A 3 16.99 -16.47 -11.36
CA THR A 3 17.05 -16.54 -12.83
C THR A 3 16.60 -15.26 -13.54
N GLY A 4 15.69 -14.49 -12.94
CA GLY A 4 15.30 -13.19 -13.49
C GLY A 4 16.42 -12.16 -13.34
N ILE A 5 17.11 -12.16 -12.20
CA ILE A 5 18.27 -11.30 -11.96
C ILE A 5 19.40 -11.67 -12.91
N GLU A 6 19.73 -12.95 -13.07
CA GLU A 6 20.78 -13.43 -13.98
C GLU A 6 20.57 -12.95 -15.42
N LYS A 7 19.31 -12.83 -15.86
CA LYS A 7 18.95 -12.34 -17.19
C LYS A 7 19.01 -10.82 -17.34
N LEU A 8 18.84 -10.07 -16.24
CA LEU A 8 18.70 -8.61 -16.25
C LEU A 8 19.95 -7.88 -15.75
N GLN A 9 20.84 -8.57 -15.04
CA GLN A 9 22.01 -7.93 -14.41
C GLN A 9 23.04 -7.43 -15.42
N SER A 10 23.05 -7.95 -16.65
CA SER A 10 24.02 -7.55 -17.68
C SER A 10 23.71 -6.18 -18.31
N ASP A 11 22.45 -5.76 -18.31
CA ASP A 11 21.96 -4.55 -18.99
C ASP A 11 21.24 -3.56 -18.06
N HIS A 12 21.10 -3.87 -16.76
CA HIS A 12 20.49 -2.99 -15.77
C HIS A 12 21.48 -2.62 -14.66
N GLN A 13 21.57 -1.32 -14.36
CA GLN A 13 22.42 -0.79 -13.28
C GLN A 13 21.80 -0.97 -11.89
N LEU A 14 20.48 -1.16 -11.80
CA LEU A 14 19.75 -1.32 -10.56
C LEU A 14 18.57 -2.29 -10.77
N ILE A 15 18.46 -3.28 -9.89
CA ILE A 15 17.33 -4.20 -9.86
C ILE A 15 16.60 -4.04 -8.52
N ILE A 16 15.31 -3.68 -8.58
CA ILE A 16 14.45 -3.57 -7.40
C ILE A 16 13.62 -4.85 -7.28
N LEU A 17 13.68 -5.47 -6.11
CA LEU A 17 13.00 -6.72 -5.82
C LEU A 17 11.79 -6.48 -4.92
N ASP A 18 10.60 -6.40 -5.51
CA ASP A 18 9.36 -6.29 -4.75
C ASP A 18 9.01 -7.61 -4.05
N ASP A 19 8.68 -7.63 -2.76
CA ASP A 19 8.36 -8.82 -1.93
C ASP A 19 9.42 -9.95 -1.93
N ALA A 20 10.71 -9.61 -1.86
CA ALA A 20 11.82 -10.57 -1.89
C ALA A 20 12.49 -10.85 -0.54
N TYR A 21 12.06 -10.20 0.54
CA TYR A 21 12.81 -10.21 1.81
C TYR A 21 13.03 -11.63 2.36
N GLN A 22 12.06 -12.53 2.18
CA GLN A 22 12.13 -13.93 2.62
C GLN A 22 12.94 -14.82 1.68
N HIS A 23 13.35 -14.34 0.49
CA HIS A 23 14.08 -15.15 -0.47
C HIS A 23 15.58 -15.21 -0.13
N ARG A 24 15.92 -16.04 0.87
CA ARG A 24 17.27 -16.15 1.47
C ARG A 24 18.38 -16.60 0.52
N LYS A 25 18.03 -17.17 -0.64
CA LYS A 25 19.01 -17.50 -1.70
C LYS A 25 19.58 -16.25 -2.39
N LEU A 26 18.92 -15.10 -2.23
CA LEU A 26 19.41 -13.82 -2.71
C LEU A 26 20.14 -13.08 -1.59
N SER A 27 21.29 -12.52 -1.95
CA SER A 27 22.06 -11.59 -1.13
C SER A 27 22.00 -10.20 -1.77
N PRO A 28 20.90 -9.45 -1.60
CA PRO A 28 20.81 -8.10 -2.13
C PRO A 28 21.80 -7.18 -1.41
N LEU A 29 22.35 -6.22 -2.14
CA LEU A 29 23.23 -5.18 -1.58
C LEU A 29 22.53 -4.39 -0.46
N PHE A 30 21.22 -4.17 -0.62
CA PHE A 30 20.43 -3.34 0.27
C PHE A 30 19.03 -3.92 0.46
N ASN A 31 18.58 -3.94 1.71
CA ASN A 31 17.29 -4.46 2.15
C ASN A 31 16.48 -3.37 2.85
N ILE A 32 15.25 -3.19 2.37
CA ILE A 32 14.21 -2.40 3.03
C ILE A 32 13.17 -3.37 3.57
N LEU A 33 12.94 -3.35 4.89
CA LEU A 33 11.93 -4.16 5.55
C LEU A 33 10.73 -3.29 5.93
N LEU A 34 9.54 -3.72 5.54
CA LEU A 34 8.30 -3.02 5.84
C LEU A 34 7.53 -3.74 6.94
N PHE A 35 7.02 -3.00 7.91
CA PHE A 35 6.02 -3.48 8.86
C PHE A 35 4.75 -2.62 8.76
N ASP A 36 3.59 -3.24 8.95
CA ASP A 36 2.33 -2.52 9.19
C ASP A 36 2.34 -2.01 10.65
N PHE A 37 1.95 -0.76 10.90
CA PHE A 37 1.91 -0.20 12.26
C PHE A 37 1.11 -1.07 13.23
N LEU A 38 -0.05 -1.59 12.80
CA LEU A 38 -0.94 -2.38 13.64
C LEU A 38 -0.32 -3.71 14.08
N SER A 39 0.68 -4.21 13.34
CA SER A 39 1.43 -5.41 13.68
C SER A 39 2.21 -5.30 15.01
N PHE A 40 2.42 -4.08 15.52
CA PHE A 40 3.03 -3.86 16.82
C PHE A 40 2.04 -3.82 17.98
N GLY A 41 0.73 -3.92 17.72
CA GLY A 41 -0.32 -3.98 18.75
C GLY A 41 -0.57 -5.37 19.32
N SER A 42 -0.04 -6.43 18.69
CA SER A 42 -0.25 -7.82 19.08
C SER A 42 1.05 -8.64 19.09
N PRO A 43 1.05 -9.84 19.68
CA PRO A 43 2.16 -10.78 19.55
C PRO A 43 2.47 -11.09 18.07
N MET A 44 3.76 -11.06 17.71
CA MET A 44 4.21 -11.25 16.33
C MET A 44 4.58 -12.72 16.11
N PHE A 45 3.57 -13.57 15.92
CA PHE A 45 3.75 -15.00 15.63
C PHE A 45 3.86 -15.27 14.13
N VAL A 46 4.73 -16.22 13.79
CA VAL A 46 4.83 -16.74 12.43
C VAL A 46 3.62 -17.60 12.08
N PHE A 47 3.37 -17.74 10.79
CA PHE A 47 2.37 -18.66 10.26
C PHE A 47 2.64 -20.11 10.74
N PRO A 48 1.60 -20.91 11.11
CA PRO A 48 0.16 -20.61 11.04
C PRO A 48 -0.42 -19.91 12.28
N THR A 49 0.34 -19.76 13.37
CA THR A 49 -0.14 -19.15 14.61
C THR A 49 -0.42 -17.65 14.49
N GLY A 50 0.24 -16.97 13.54
CA GLY A 50 -0.02 -15.59 13.18
C GLY A 50 0.22 -15.31 11.70
N ASN A 51 0.30 -14.02 11.35
CA ASN A 51 0.37 -13.59 9.95
C ASN A 51 1.79 -13.27 9.47
N PHE A 52 2.82 -13.47 10.31
CA PHE A 52 4.19 -13.18 9.91
C PHE A 52 4.78 -14.32 9.08
N ARG A 53 5.41 -13.95 7.96
CA ARG A 53 6.11 -14.91 7.09
C ARG A 53 7.48 -15.32 7.62
N ASP A 54 8.03 -14.58 8.60
CA ASP A 54 9.35 -14.85 9.18
C ASP A 54 9.45 -14.29 10.61
N LEU A 55 10.50 -14.69 11.32
CA LEU A 55 10.78 -14.26 12.68
C LEU A 55 11.28 -12.81 12.72
N LEU A 56 10.96 -12.09 13.80
CA LEU A 56 11.38 -10.69 13.96
C LEU A 56 12.91 -10.52 14.02
N ILE A 57 13.66 -11.57 14.38
CA ILE A 57 15.13 -11.57 14.35
C ILE A 57 15.68 -11.31 12.95
N GLU A 58 14.94 -11.64 11.89
CA GLU A 58 15.35 -11.38 10.51
C GLU A 58 15.38 -9.90 10.15
N ALA A 59 14.83 -9.03 11.01
CA ALA A 59 15.03 -7.59 10.91
C ALA A 59 16.52 -7.19 10.91
N LYS A 60 17.43 -8.03 11.45
CA LYS A 60 18.88 -7.82 11.44
C LYS A 60 19.49 -7.61 10.04
N ARG A 61 18.84 -8.12 8.98
CA ARG A 61 19.31 -8.03 7.59
C ARG A 61 18.96 -6.71 6.90
N ALA A 62 18.05 -5.94 7.48
CA ALA A 62 17.57 -4.68 6.91
C ALA A 62 18.54 -3.53 7.19
N GLN A 63 18.75 -2.69 6.18
CA GLN A 63 19.40 -1.39 6.35
C GLN A 63 18.37 -0.30 6.69
N ILE A 64 17.15 -0.42 6.14
CA ILE A 64 16.01 0.43 6.49
C ILE A 64 14.86 -0.44 6.97
N ILE A 65 14.22 -0.03 8.06
CA ILE A 65 12.97 -0.60 8.54
C ILE A 65 11.91 0.50 8.53
N THR A 66 10.89 0.37 7.67
CA THR A 66 9.82 1.36 7.57
C THR A 66 8.53 0.81 8.17
N ILE A 67 7.99 1.55 9.15
CA ILE A 67 6.69 1.31 9.74
C ILE A 67 5.67 2.07 8.92
N THR A 68 4.86 1.33 8.19
CA THR A 68 3.87 1.82 7.22
C THR A 68 2.48 1.87 7.82
N LYS A 69 1.58 2.61 7.18
CA LYS A 69 0.16 2.73 7.57
C LYS A 69 -0.01 3.21 9.02
N CYS A 70 0.91 4.05 9.49
CA CYS A 70 0.77 4.73 10.77
C CYS A 70 -0.47 5.65 10.76
N PRO A 71 -1.10 5.90 11.92
CA PRO A 71 -2.06 6.98 12.08
C PRO A 71 -1.40 8.34 11.77
N ILE A 72 -2.14 9.29 11.19
CA ILE A 72 -1.63 10.63 10.84
C ILE A 72 -1.06 11.33 12.09
N ASP A 73 -1.71 11.15 13.22
CA ASP A 73 -1.40 11.65 14.56
C ASP A 73 -0.54 10.67 15.39
N LEU A 74 0.43 10.01 14.74
CA LEU A 74 1.30 9.03 15.39
C LEU A 74 2.06 9.63 16.60
N SER A 75 1.78 9.07 17.78
CA SER A 75 2.33 9.53 19.06
C SER A 75 3.84 9.23 19.22
N ASN A 76 4.57 10.09 19.93
CA ASN A 76 5.97 9.84 20.28
C ASN A 76 6.16 8.60 21.18
N PRO A 77 5.28 8.30 22.16
CA PRO A 77 5.33 7.03 22.90
C PRO A 77 5.25 5.80 22.00
N ASP A 78 4.37 5.78 21.00
CA ASP A 78 4.26 4.66 20.07
C ASP A 78 5.52 4.49 19.21
N LYS A 79 6.07 5.59 18.69
CA LYS A 79 7.34 5.56 17.95
C LYS A 79 8.45 4.91 18.80
N LYS A 80 8.61 5.37 20.05
CA LYS A 80 9.63 4.85 20.98
C LYS A 80 9.40 3.37 21.31
N ARG A 81 8.15 2.95 21.53
CA ARG A 81 7.80 1.56 21.82
C ARG A 81 8.16 0.63 20.66
N ILE A 82 7.80 1.03 19.44
CA ILE A 82 8.09 0.28 18.21
C ILE A 82 9.60 0.22 17.97
N GLU A 83 10.29 1.36 18.06
CA GLU A 83 11.74 1.42 17.92
C GLU A 83 12.43 0.54 18.95
N HIS A 84 12.07 0.62 20.23
CA HIS A 84 12.66 -0.21 21.28
C HIS A 84 12.53 -1.70 20.97
N LYS A 85 11.38 -2.15 20.43
CA LYS A 85 11.19 -3.56 20.04
C LYS A 85 12.10 -3.97 18.87
N ILE A 86 12.22 -3.13 17.85
CA ILE A 86 13.06 -3.39 16.67
C ILE A 86 14.55 -3.39 17.05
N ARG A 87 14.97 -2.45 17.91
CA ARG A 87 16.35 -2.31 18.38
C ARG A 87 16.85 -3.51 19.20
N ARG A 88 15.98 -4.43 19.60
CA ARG A 88 16.40 -5.73 20.18
C ARG A 88 17.06 -6.64 19.14
N TYR A 89 16.71 -6.46 17.86
CA TYR A 89 17.14 -7.34 16.75
C TYR A 89 18.01 -6.61 15.72
N ASN A 90 17.87 -5.28 15.59
CA ASN A 90 18.69 -4.48 14.69
C ASN A 90 19.07 -3.12 15.31
N LYS A 91 20.35 -2.97 15.66
CA LYS A 91 20.89 -1.77 16.30
C LYS A 91 21.13 -0.62 15.33
N ASN A 92 21.33 -0.91 14.04
CA ASN A 92 21.91 0.05 13.09
C ASN A 92 20.93 0.52 12.02
N ALA A 93 19.85 -0.22 11.75
CA ALA A 93 18.91 0.15 10.70
C ALA A 93 18.29 1.55 10.93
N LEU A 94 18.16 2.32 9.86
CA LEU A 94 17.34 3.52 9.87
C LEU A 94 15.87 3.09 10.03
N ILE A 95 15.22 3.56 11.09
CA ILE A 95 13.79 3.29 11.33
C ILE A 95 13.01 4.52 10.90
N THR A 96 12.07 4.34 9.98
CA THR A 96 11.20 5.42 9.50
C THR A 96 9.74 5.08 9.71
N PHE A 97 8.90 6.11 9.78
CA PHE A 97 7.46 5.99 9.99
C PHE A 97 6.73 6.72 8.87
N SER A 98 5.77 6.05 8.25
CA SER A 98 4.95 6.61 7.18
C SER A 98 3.48 6.22 7.30
N HIS A 99 2.63 7.07 6.74
CA HIS A 99 1.20 6.87 6.63
C HIS A 99 0.77 6.88 5.16
N ILE A 100 -0.44 6.39 4.92
CA ILE A 100 -1.06 6.43 3.60
C ILE A 100 -1.44 7.89 3.31
N ASN A 101 -1.00 8.40 2.17
CA ASN A 101 -1.49 9.65 1.63
C ASN A 101 -2.44 9.34 0.48
N TYR A 102 -3.70 9.76 0.60
CA TYR A 102 -4.67 9.61 -0.48
C TYR A 102 -4.61 10.84 -1.38
N PHE A 103 -4.39 10.61 -2.67
CA PHE A 103 -4.38 11.68 -3.67
C PHE A 103 -5.80 12.06 -4.10
N GLN A 104 -5.94 13.00 -5.04
CA GLN A 104 -7.22 13.26 -5.68
C GLN A 104 -7.68 12.03 -6.46
N ALA A 105 -8.98 11.79 -6.45
CA ALA A 105 -9.55 10.69 -7.23
C ALA A 105 -9.35 10.97 -8.73
N ILE A 106 -9.21 9.90 -9.51
CA ILE A 106 -9.01 9.98 -10.96
C ILE A 106 -10.15 9.21 -11.63
N ASP A 107 -10.82 9.86 -12.58
CA ASP A 107 -11.90 9.25 -13.36
C ASP A 107 -11.37 8.21 -14.38
N SER A 108 -12.29 7.57 -15.10
CA SER A 108 -11.95 6.52 -16.06
C SER A 108 -11.14 7.00 -17.27
N VAL A 109 -11.10 8.31 -17.55
CA VAL A 109 -10.39 8.91 -18.68
C VAL A 109 -9.11 9.64 -18.26
N GLY A 110 -8.82 9.72 -16.96
CA GLY A 110 -7.57 10.25 -16.41
C GLY A 110 -7.65 11.65 -15.82
N ASN A 111 -8.83 12.25 -15.68
CA ASN A 111 -8.98 13.56 -15.04
C ASN A 111 -9.03 13.43 -13.52
N THR A 112 -8.46 14.41 -12.82
CA THR A 112 -8.64 14.55 -11.38
C THR A 112 -10.05 15.02 -11.07
N ILE A 113 -10.72 14.35 -10.13
CA ILE A 113 -12.05 14.70 -9.66
C ILE A 113 -12.09 14.85 -8.14
N ASP A 114 -13.03 15.66 -7.67
CA ASP A 114 -13.38 15.73 -6.25
C ASP A 114 -14.62 14.87 -5.97
N PHE A 115 -14.61 14.19 -4.83
CA PHE A 115 -15.71 13.35 -4.36
C PHE A 115 -16.30 13.86 -3.04
N ASN A 116 -15.83 15.01 -2.54
CA ASN A 116 -16.41 15.65 -1.36
C ASN A 116 -17.93 15.86 -1.56
N ASP A 117 -18.70 15.60 -0.51
CA ASP A 117 -20.16 15.73 -0.46
C ASP A 117 -20.94 14.90 -1.51
N SER A 118 -20.28 13.94 -2.19
CA SER A 118 -20.93 13.01 -3.12
C SER A 118 -21.46 11.75 -2.42
N ASP A 119 -22.45 11.09 -3.02
CA ASP A 119 -22.87 9.76 -2.63
C ASP A 119 -21.98 8.70 -3.31
N VAL A 120 -21.17 8.01 -2.53
CA VAL A 120 -20.15 7.09 -3.03
C VAL A 120 -20.61 5.63 -2.89
N ILE A 121 -20.65 4.90 -4.01
CA ILE A 121 -20.51 3.45 -3.99
C ILE A 121 -19.02 3.14 -3.95
N LEU A 122 -18.53 2.61 -2.83
CA LEU A 122 -17.14 2.17 -2.73
C LEU A 122 -17.06 0.68 -3.07
N VAL A 123 -16.22 0.30 -4.04
CA VAL A 123 -15.90 -1.10 -4.35
C VAL A 123 -14.46 -1.40 -3.97
N THR A 124 -14.24 -2.48 -3.21
CA THR A 124 -12.88 -2.91 -2.84
C THR A 124 -12.72 -4.43 -2.94
N GLY A 125 -11.62 -4.88 -3.53
CA GLY A 125 -11.13 -6.28 -3.55
C GLY A 125 -9.74 -6.39 -2.93
N ILE A 126 -9.57 -5.79 -1.75
CA ILE A 126 -8.31 -5.71 -0.99
C ILE A 126 -8.46 -6.25 0.44
N ALA A 127 -7.39 -6.81 1.00
CA ALA A 127 -7.40 -7.47 2.32
C ALA A 127 -7.81 -6.59 3.51
N LYS A 128 -7.49 -5.29 3.51
CA LYS A 128 -7.75 -4.37 4.63
C LYS A 128 -8.36 -3.05 4.12
N PRO A 129 -9.67 -3.01 3.78
CA PRO A 129 -10.30 -1.84 3.20
C PRO A 129 -10.65 -0.76 4.24
N GLN A 130 -10.70 -1.09 5.53
CA GLN A 130 -11.21 -0.19 6.57
C GLN A 130 -10.57 1.21 6.59
N PRO A 131 -9.23 1.37 6.47
CA PRO A 131 -8.62 2.71 6.45
C PRO A 131 -9.07 3.57 5.26
N LEU A 132 -9.41 2.96 4.13
CA LEU A 132 -9.94 3.63 2.96
C LEU A 132 -11.41 4.02 3.17
N VAL A 133 -12.21 3.11 3.72
CA VAL A 133 -13.61 3.37 4.07
C VAL A 133 -13.70 4.56 5.03
N ASP A 134 -12.89 4.56 6.08
CA ASP A 134 -12.87 5.64 7.09
C ASP A 134 -12.41 6.97 6.49
N TYR A 135 -11.48 6.95 5.53
CA TYR A 135 -11.04 8.14 4.82
C TYR A 135 -12.15 8.74 3.97
N ILE A 136 -12.84 7.92 3.17
CA ILE A 136 -13.91 8.39 2.28
C ILE A 136 -15.11 8.89 3.08
N LYS A 137 -15.49 8.21 4.17
CA LYS A 137 -16.61 8.61 5.04
C LYS A 137 -16.44 10.00 5.68
N LYS A 138 -15.20 10.49 5.81
CA LYS A 138 -14.93 11.85 6.33
C LYS A 138 -15.18 12.96 5.31
N LYS A 139 -15.39 12.61 4.04
CA LYS A 139 -15.44 13.52 2.90
C LYS A 139 -16.71 13.41 2.08
N ALA A 140 -17.20 12.19 1.86
CA ALA A 140 -18.41 11.91 1.12
C ALA A 140 -19.66 12.16 1.97
N ASN A 141 -20.78 12.48 1.31
CA ASN A 141 -22.08 12.62 1.97
C ASN A 141 -22.64 11.25 2.43
N LEU A 142 -22.51 10.24 1.57
CA LEU A 142 -22.92 8.88 1.85
C LEU A 142 -21.86 7.91 1.32
N VAL A 143 -21.63 6.80 2.04
CA VAL A 143 -20.75 5.72 1.57
C VAL A 143 -21.47 4.38 1.70
N LYS A 144 -21.78 3.75 0.56
CA LYS A 144 -22.22 2.35 0.50
C LYS A 144 -21.04 1.49 0.02
N HIS A 145 -20.52 0.65 0.90
CA HIS A 145 -19.34 -0.16 0.63
C HIS A 145 -19.72 -1.57 0.17
N LEU A 146 -19.27 -1.95 -1.03
CA LEU A 146 -19.32 -3.29 -1.59
C LEU A 146 -17.93 -3.92 -1.43
N SER A 147 -17.77 -4.76 -0.40
CA SER A 147 -16.51 -5.41 -0.08
C SER A 147 -16.45 -6.81 -0.69
N PHE A 148 -15.41 -7.05 -1.49
CA PHE A 148 -15.07 -8.34 -2.08
C PHE A 148 -13.78 -8.90 -1.45
N GLY A 149 -13.47 -10.17 -1.73
CA GLY A 149 -12.25 -10.82 -1.23
C GLY A 149 -10.97 -10.16 -1.72
N ASP A 150 -9.86 -10.37 -1.00
CA ASP A 150 -8.55 -9.91 -1.47
C ASP A 150 -8.22 -10.59 -2.80
N HIS A 151 -7.72 -9.82 -3.77
CA HIS A 151 -7.47 -10.31 -5.13
C HIS A 151 -8.72 -10.82 -5.88
N HIS A 152 -9.92 -10.32 -5.53
CA HIS A 152 -11.17 -10.70 -6.21
C HIS A 152 -11.09 -10.50 -7.73
N THR A 153 -11.50 -11.51 -8.47
CA THR A 153 -11.70 -11.42 -9.93
C THR A 153 -13.17 -11.10 -10.17
N PHE A 154 -13.45 -9.89 -10.64
CA PHE A 154 -14.82 -9.46 -10.90
C PHE A 154 -15.48 -10.31 -11.98
N SER A 155 -16.72 -10.69 -11.73
CA SER A 155 -17.60 -11.42 -12.63
C SER A 155 -18.71 -10.51 -13.17
N GLU A 156 -19.42 -10.92 -14.22
CA GLU A 156 -20.58 -10.17 -14.74
C GLU A 156 -21.66 -9.94 -13.68
N SER A 157 -21.92 -10.93 -12.83
CA SER A 157 -22.87 -10.78 -11.71
C SER A 157 -22.42 -9.74 -10.68
N ASP A 158 -21.11 -9.58 -10.46
CA ASP A 158 -20.59 -8.51 -9.60
C ASP A 158 -20.84 -7.14 -10.22
N ILE A 159 -20.64 -7.02 -11.55
CA ILE A 159 -20.89 -5.78 -12.27
C ILE A 159 -22.36 -5.40 -12.25
N GLU A 160 -23.26 -6.37 -12.39
CA GLU A 160 -24.70 -6.16 -12.24
C GLU A 160 -25.05 -5.68 -10.82
N GLN A 161 -24.48 -6.28 -9.79
CA GLN A 161 -24.67 -5.87 -8.40
C GLN A 161 -24.17 -4.44 -8.13
N ILE A 162 -22.99 -4.11 -8.66
CA ILE A 162 -22.39 -2.77 -8.57
C ILE A 162 -23.29 -1.76 -9.27
N THR A 163 -23.70 -2.04 -10.51
CA THR A 163 -24.56 -1.18 -11.33
C THR A 163 -25.92 -0.95 -10.67
N LYS A 164 -26.53 -2.01 -10.13
CA LYS A 164 -27.79 -1.91 -9.40
C LYS A 164 -27.65 -1.05 -8.15
N SER A 165 -26.55 -1.21 -7.40
CA SER A 165 -26.26 -0.38 -6.23
C SER A 165 -26.07 1.09 -6.60
N TYR A 166 -25.33 1.38 -7.67
CA TYR A 166 -25.13 2.74 -8.18
C TYR A 166 -26.44 3.41 -8.62
N ARG A 167 -27.28 2.69 -9.38
CA ARG A 167 -28.58 3.20 -9.85
C ARG A 167 -29.58 3.40 -8.70
N SER A 168 -29.45 2.65 -7.61
CA SER A 168 -30.33 2.79 -6.44
C SER A 168 -30.13 4.08 -5.64
N LEU A 169 -29.00 4.78 -5.83
CA LEU A 169 -28.77 6.08 -5.23
C LEU A 169 -29.62 7.15 -5.93
N ALA A 170 -30.42 7.88 -5.15
CA ALA A 170 -31.32 8.92 -5.67
C ALA A 170 -30.58 10.21 -6.07
N SER A 171 -29.43 10.49 -5.45
CA SER A 171 -28.64 11.68 -5.73
C SER A 171 -28.09 11.69 -7.17
N SER A 172 -28.07 12.88 -7.78
CA SER A 172 -27.35 13.14 -9.03
C SER A 172 -25.85 13.32 -8.79
N ASN A 173 -25.44 13.78 -7.60
CA ASN A 173 -24.03 13.85 -7.21
C ASN A 173 -23.61 12.52 -6.57
N LYS A 174 -23.34 11.53 -7.42
CA LYS A 174 -22.94 10.19 -6.99
C LYS A 174 -21.80 9.66 -7.87
N MET A 175 -21.02 8.74 -7.32
CA MET A 175 -19.94 8.10 -8.08
C MET A 175 -19.66 6.68 -7.59
N LEU A 176 -19.04 5.89 -8.46
CA LEU A 176 -18.45 4.61 -8.13
C LEU A 176 -16.96 4.83 -7.89
N LEU A 177 -16.51 4.71 -6.65
CA LEU A 177 -15.12 4.87 -6.27
C LEU A 177 -14.49 3.50 -5.96
N THR A 178 -13.26 3.28 -6.39
CA THR A 178 -12.53 2.04 -6.09
C THR A 178 -11.04 2.27 -5.83
N THR A 179 -10.28 1.21 -5.57
CA THR A 179 -8.82 1.30 -5.47
C THR A 179 -8.18 1.26 -6.85
N GLU A 180 -6.97 1.79 -7.01
CA GLU A 180 -6.24 1.67 -8.29
C GLU A 180 -6.08 0.21 -8.75
N LYS A 181 -5.83 -0.70 -7.80
CA LYS A 181 -5.69 -2.14 -8.09
C LYS A 181 -6.99 -2.74 -8.62
N ASP A 182 -8.11 -2.41 -8.00
CA ASP A 182 -9.41 -2.93 -8.40
C ASP A 182 -9.91 -2.27 -9.69
N PHE A 183 -9.59 -1.01 -9.91
CA PHE A 183 -9.84 -0.33 -11.18
C PHE A 183 -9.21 -1.08 -12.36
N GLN A 184 -7.95 -1.54 -12.24
CA GLN A 184 -7.32 -2.38 -13.27
C GLN A 184 -8.10 -3.68 -13.52
N ARG A 185 -8.71 -4.25 -12.49
CA ARG A 185 -9.51 -5.50 -12.58
C ARG A 185 -10.92 -5.27 -13.12
N LEU A 186 -11.43 -4.05 -13.06
CA LEU A 186 -12.71 -3.65 -13.65
C LEU A 186 -12.59 -3.27 -15.14
N LYS A 187 -11.38 -3.07 -15.65
CA LYS A 187 -11.13 -2.77 -17.08
C LYS A 187 -11.68 -3.78 -18.09
N PRO A 188 -11.89 -5.08 -17.79
CA PRO A 188 -12.61 -5.94 -18.72
C PRO A 188 -14.09 -5.54 -18.92
N PHE A 189 -14.67 -4.77 -17.98
CA PHE A 189 -16.10 -4.43 -17.91
C PHE A 189 -16.42 -2.96 -18.22
N GLN A 190 -15.50 -2.23 -18.86
CA GLN A 190 -15.63 -0.78 -19.16
C GLN A 190 -16.93 -0.47 -19.89
N GLN A 191 -17.33 -1.34 -20.83
CA GLN A 191 -18.53 -1.15 -21.63
C GLN A 191 -19.80 -1.24 -20.76
N GLN A 192 -19.88 -2.23 -19.86
CA GLN A 192 -20.99 -2.35 -18.91
C GLN A 192 -21.03 -1.17 -17.92
N LEU A 193 -19.86 -0.63 -17.56
CA LEU A 193 -19.71 0.48 -16.62
C LEU A 193 -19.76 1.86 -17.30
N ALA A 194 -19.98 1.96 -18.61
CA ALA A 194 -19.87 3.22 -19.36
C ALA A 194 -20.85 4.31 -18.92
N ALA A 195 -21.99 3.94 -18.33
CA ALA A 195 -23.00 4.85 -17.80
C ALA A 195 -22.84 5.14 -16.30
N ILE A 196 -21.68 4.81 -15.73
CA ILE A 196 -21.35 5.00 -14.31
C ILE A 196 -20.16 5.94 -14.22
N ASP A 197 -20.25 6.92 -13.32
CA ASP A 197 -19.14 7.80 -13.00
C ASP A 197 -18.11 7.03 -12.15
N LEU A 198 -17.29 6.23 -12.84
CA LEU A 198 -16.26 5.38 -12.25
C LEU A 198 -14.97 6.17 -12.06
N ALA A 199 -14.47 6.13 -10.82
CA ALA A 199 -13.19 6.69 -10.45
C ALA A 199 -12.41 5.74 -9.53
N TYR A 200 -11.10 5.96 -9.44
CA TYR A 200 -10.25 5.29 -8.47
C TYR A 200 -9.52 6.30 -7.60
N LEU A 201 -9.19 5.89 -6.37
CA LEU A 201 -8.43 6.70 -5.43
C LEU A 201 -6.98 6.24 -5.39
N PRO A 202 -6.04 6.99 -6.00
CA PRO A 202 -4.62 6.68 -5.93
C PRO A 202 -4.10 6.92 -4.51
N ILE A 203 -3.11 6.13 -4.11
CA ILE A 203 -2.44 6.27 -2.82
C ILE A 203 -0.95 6.45 -3.00
N GLY A 204 -0.38 7.24 -2.10
CA GLY A 204 1.05 7.41 -1.94
C GLY A 204 1.47 7.15 -0.50
N LEU A 205 2.76 7.33 -0.28
CA LEU A 205 3.38 7.22 1.02
C LEU A 205 3.86 8.59 1.47
N GLN A 206 3.51 8.98 2.69
CA GLN A 206 4.00 10.20 3.31
C GLN A 206 4.68 9.88 4.64
N PHE A 207 5.88 10.41 4.83
CA PHE A 207 6.62 10.25 6.09
C PHE A 207 6.09 11.22 7.14
N HIS A 208 6.07 10.78 8.40
CA HIS A 208 5.71 11.65 9.53
C HIS A 208 6.71 12.77 9.79
N ASP A 209 7.97 12.54 9.39
CA ASP A 209 9.06 13.46 9.64
C ASP A 209 9.78 13.74 8.31
N PRO A 210 9.87 15.01 7.87
CA PRO A 210 10.66 15.38 6.70
C PRO A 210 12.11 14.91 6.77
N ILE A 211 12.72 14.90 7.96
CA ILE A 211 14.09 14.42 8.18
C ILE A 211 14.18 12.93 7.90
N HIS A 212 13.19 12.12 8.34
CA HIS A 212 13.16 10.70 8.01
C HIS A 212 13.03 10.45 6.50
N LYS A 213 12.27 11.27 5.78
CA LYS A 213 12.20 11.19 4.30
C LYS A 213 13.57 11.46 3.68
N GLU A 214 14.24 12.52 4.09
CA GLU A 214 15.56 12.87 3.58
C GLU A 214 16.59 11.78 3.87
N LEU A 215 16.64 11.29 5.12
CA LEU A 215 17.53 10.19 5.51
C LEU A 215 17.24 8.90 4.73
N PHE A 216 15.96 8.57 4.52
CA PHE A 216 15.56 7.41 3.72
C PHE A 216 16.11 7.52 2.29
N LEU A 217 15.87 8.64 1.62
CA LEU A 217 16.34 8.88 0.25
C LEU A 217 17.87 8.90 0.18
N LYS A 218 18.53 9.61 1.09
CA LYS A 218 20.00 9.69 1.17
C LYS A 218 20.64 8.32 1.36
N THR A 219 20.06 7.49 2.24
CA THR A 219 20.57 6.14 2.51
C THR A 219 20.46 5.25 1.26
N ILE A 220 19.35 5.32 0.53
CA ILE A 220 19.17 4.59 -0.73
C ILE A 220 20.15 5.10 -1.79
N HIS A 221 20.26 6.42 -1.98
CA HIS A 221 21.18 7.00 -2.95
C HIS A 221 22.64 6.59 -2.68
N ASN A 222 23.07 6.60 -1.42
CA ASN A 222 24.41 6.16 -1.06
C ASN A 222 24.63 4.67 -1.36
N ALA A 223 23.64 3.81 -1.09
CA ALA A 223 23.74 2.39 -1.40
C ALA A 223 23.86 2.14 -2.91
N VAL A 224 23.05 2.84 -3.72
CA VAL A 224 23.13 2.76 -5.19
C VAL A 224 24.48 3.27 -5.70
N ALA A 225 24.96 4.40 -5.19
CA ALA A 225 26.25 4.97 -5.59
C ALA A 225 27.44 4.08 -5.24
N GLN A 226 27.41 3.37 -4.10
CA GLN A 226 28.44 2.39 -3.75
C GLN A 226 28.42 1.18 -4.70
N SER A 227 27.24 0.72 -5.12
CA SER A 227 27.10 -0.40 -6.05
C SER A 227 27.69 -0.11 -7.44
N VAL A 228 27.49 1.11 -7.95
CA VAL A 228 27.92 1.48 -9.31
C VAL A 228 29.43 1.69 -9.40
N ASN A 229 30.08 2.00 -8.28
CA ASN A 229 31.50 2.33 -8.22
C ASN A 229 32.39 1.20 -7.69
N GLN A 230 31.85 -0.02 -7.52
CA GLN A 230 32.64 -1.20 -7.17
C GLN A 230 32.91 -2.04 -8.42
N PRO A 231 34.19 -2.36 -8.74
CA PRO A 231 34.54 -3.28 -9.82
C PRO A 231 34.14 -4.73 -9.51
#